data_AF-A0A6A0HAP3-F1
#
_entry.id   AF-A0A6A0HAP3-F1
#
_cell.length_a   1.000
_cell.length_b   1.000
_cell.length_c   1.000
_cell.angle_alpha   90.00
_cell.angle_beta   90.00
_cell.angle_gamma   90.00
#
_symmetry.space_group_name_H-M   'P 1'
#
loop_
_entity.id
_entity.type
_entity.pdbx_description
1 polymer ?
#
loop_
_entity_poly.entity_id
_entity_poly.type
_entity_poly.pdbx_seq_one_letter_code
_entity_poly.pdbx_strand_id
1 'polypeptide(L)'
;MEYIGLDHVSNPIIFNKRWVGNLVTPWWADLWLNEGFASYMEYICLDHAKPDWKMLDQFVTIDVHYVMAIDALTSSHPISIPVQHPDEINEIFDAISYSKGASIIRMMSHFLTEATFNKGITNYLKD
;
A
#
# COMPACT_ATOMS: atom_id res chain seq x y z
N MET A 1 -33.81 -14.70 -7.84
CA MET A 1 -32.38 -14.43 -8.13
C MET A 1 -32.10 -13.09 -7.50
N GLU A 2 -31.65 -13.11 -6.26
CA GLU A 2 -31.56 -11.96 -5.38
C GLU A 2 -30.08 -11.67 -5.17
N TYR A 3 -29.62 -10.51 -5.67
CA TYR A 3 -28.32 -9.95 -5.37
C TYR A 3 -28.36 -9.47 -3.92
N ILE A 4 -27.71 -10.20 -3.02
CA ILE A 4 -27.52 -9.80 -1.62
C ILE A 4 -26.07 -10.06 -1.24
N GLY A 5 -25.34 -8.98 -0.93
CA GLY A 5 -24.20 -9.01 -0.02
C GLY A 5 -22.80 -9.01 -0.64
N LEU A 6 -22.36 -7.89 -1.22
CA LEU A 6 -20.92 -7.59 -1.38
C LEU A 6 -20.48 -6.31 -0.66
N ASP A 7 -21.37 -5.63 0.06
CA ASP A 7 -21.16 -4.23 0.47
C ASP A 7 -20.32 -4.06 1.75
N HIS A 8 -19.75 -5.14 2.30
CA HIS A 8 -19.01 -5.09 3.57
C HIS A 8 -17.58 -5.65 3.52
N VAL A 9 -17.13 -6.17 2.38
CA VAL A 9 -15.77 -6.74 2.24
C VAL A 9 -14.95 -6.04 1.14
N SER A 10 -15.58 -5.23 0.28
CA SER A 10 -14.94 -4.72 -0.95
C SER A 10 -14.67 -3.21 -0.95
N ASN A 11 -14.63 -2.54 0.21
CA ASN A 11 -14.25 -1.13 0.24
C ASN A 11 -12.89 -0.95 0.94
N PRO A 12 -11.76 -1.16 0.22
CA PRO A 12 -10.41 -1.01 0.78
C PRO A 12 -10.19 0.38 1.41
N ILE A 13 -10.92 1.40 0.95
CA ILE A 13 -10.89 2.77 1.48
C ILE A 13 -11.37 2.83 2.96
N ILE A 14 -12.33 2.00 3.36
CA ILE A 14 -12.90 2.00 4.72
C ILE A 14 -12.00 1.26 5.72
N PHE A 15 -11.33 0.19 5.28
CA PHE A 15 -10.37 -0.54 6.12
C PHE A 15 -9.10 0.30 6.36
N ASN A 16 -8.58 0.96 5.32
CA ASN A 16 -7.35 1.75 5.37
C ASN A 16 -7.39 2.97 6.29
N LYS A 17 -8.51 3.72 6.28
CA LYS A 17 -8.65 4.91 7.13
C LYS A 17 -8.71 4.61 8.63
N ARG A 18 -9.12 3.40 9.03
CA ARG A 18 -9.27 3.04 10.46
C ARG A 18 -7.98 2.63 11.15
N TRP A 19 -7.01 2.07 10.42
CA TRP A 19 -5.81 1.47 11.02
C TRP A 19 -4.53 2.26 10.76
N VAL A 20 -4.43 2.94 9.62
CA VAL A 20 -3.15 3.55 9.19
C VAL A 20 -3.32 5.05 8.91
N GLY A 21 -4.40 5.45 8.21
CA GLY A 21 -4.62 6.86 7.83
C GLY A 21 -4.96 7.85 8.97
N ASN A 22 -5.44 7.38 10.11
CA ASN A 22 -5.80 8.25 11.25
C ASN A 22 -4.81 8.17 12.43
N LEU A 23 -3.87 7.23 12.42
CA LEU A 23 -3.07 6.93 13.62
C LEU A 23 -1.62 7.43 13.55
N VAL A 24 -0.97 7.51 12.37
CA VAL A 24 0.51 7.64 12.38
C VAL A 24 1.17 8.56 11.35
N THR A 25 0.41 9.35 10.58
CA THR A 25 1.03 10.34 9.66
C THR A 25 0.47 11.75 9.86
N PRO A 26 1.24 12.70 10.42
CA PRO A 26 0.79 14.07 10.62
C PRO A 26 0.77 14.91 9.33
N TRP A 27 1.34 14.43 8.22
CA TRP A 27 1.50 15.20 6.98
C TRP A 27 1.46 14.33 5.72
N TRP A 28 1.11 14.96 4.58
CA TRP A 28 0.99 14.30 3.26
C TRP A 28 2.29 13.71 2.71
N ALA A 29 3.45 14.12 3.22
CA ALA A 29 4.74 13.58 2.80
C ALA A 29 4.88 12.07 3.07
N ASP A 30 4.16 11.56 4.07
CA ASP A 30 4.14 10.15 4.44
C ASP A 30 2.93 9.38 3.86
N LEU A 31 2.21 9.96 2.90
CA LEU A 31 1.05 9.32 2.27
C LEU A 31 1.39 7.94 1.71
N TRP A 32 2.56 7.80 1.08
CA TRP A 32 3.03 6.54 0.50
C TRP A 32 3.14 5.43 1.56
N LEU A 33 3.43 5.76 2.82
CA LEU A 33 3.52 4.78 3.89
C LEU A 33 2.14 4.21 4.18
N ASN A 34 1.12 5.06 4.20
CA ASN A 34 -0.27 4.64 4.41
C ASN A 34 -0.79 3.84 3.21
N GLU A 35 -0.71 4.43 2.01
CA GLU A 35 -1.29 3.86 0.79
C GLU A 35 -0.49 2.64 0.28
N GLY A 36 0.83 2.67 0.40
CA GLY A 36 1.69 1.53 0.08
C GLY A 36 1.50 0.37 1.04
N PHE A 37 1.39 0.63 2.35
CA PHE A 37 1.16 -0.43 3.34
C PHE A 37 -0.22 -1.07 3.16
N ALA A 38 -1.24 -0.23 2.99
CA ALA A 38 -2.58 -0.62 2.62
C ALA A 38 -2.61 -1.55 1.40
N SER A 39 -1.99 -1.10 0.31
CA SER A 39 -1.94 -1.85 -0.95
C SER A 39 -1.28 -3.21 -0.74
N TYR A 40 -0.15 -3.28 -0.03
CA TYR A 40 0.51 -4.56 0.23
C TYR A 40 -0.33 -5.51 1.12
N MET A 41 -0.98 -4.97 2.15
CA MET A 41 -1.83 -5.76 3.04
C MET A 41 -3.07 -6.31 2.32
N GLU A 42 -3.61 -5.60 1.32
CA GLU A 42 -4.70 -6.10 0.49
C GLU A 42 -4.31 -7.41 -0.21
N TYR A 43 -3.11 -7.47 -0.79
CA TYR A 43 -2.61 -8.69 -1.42
C TYR A 43 -2.44 -9.83 -0.42
N ILE A 44 -1.89 -9.58 0.77
CA ILE A 44 -1.75 -10.60 1.81
C ILE A 44 -3.14 -11.13 2.24
N CYS A 45 -4.09 -10.24 2.47
CA CYS A 45 -5.45 -10.58 2.89
C CYS A 45 -6.17 -11.39 1.80
N LEU A 46 -6.06 -10.99 0.54
CA LEU A 46 -6.69 -11.70 -0.58
C LEU A 46 -6.02 -13.05 -0.85
N ASP A 47 -4.70 -13.15 -0.75
CA ASP A 47 -3.97 -14.41 -0.87
C ASP A 47 -4.39 -15.40 0.24
N HIS A 48 -4.57 -14.91 1.46
CA HIS A 48 -5.09 -15.70 2.57
C HIS A 48 -6.55 -16.12 2.37
N ALA A 49 -7.42 -15.21 1.91
CA ALA A 49 -8.84 -15.46 1.71
C ALA A 49 -9.14 -16.34 0.47
N LYS A 50 -8.29 -16.27 -0.55
CA LYS A 50 -8.40 -16.99 -1.83
C LYS A 50 -7.03 -17.53 -2.28
N PRO A 51 -6.49 -18.58 -1.65
CA PRO A 51 -5.16 -19.11 -1.96
C PRO A 51 -4.98 -19.55 -3.42
N ASP A 52 -6.05 -20.03 -4.05
CA ASP A 52 -6.03 -20.46 -5.46
C ASP A 52 -5.80 -19.32 -6.45
N TRP A 53 -5.99 -18.06 -6.03
CA TRP A 53 -5.76 -16.89 -6.89
C TRP A 53 -4.30 -16.51 -7.00
N LYS A 54 -3.45 -16.97 -6.07
CA LYS A 54 -2.00 -16.66 -6.05
C LYS A 54 -1.73 -15.16 -6.15
N MET A 55 -2.39 -14.38 -5.29
CA MET A 55 -2.35 -12.92 -5.35
C MET A 55 -0.93 -12.38 -5.13
N LEU A 56 -0.13 -13.03 -4.29
CA LEU A 56 1.27 -12.64 -4.08
C LEU A 56 2.17 -12.90 -5.30
N ASP A 57 1.85 -13.90 -6.13
CA ASP A 57 2.55 -14.11 -7.41
C ASP A 57 2.15 -13.00 -8.41
N GLN A 58 0.87 -12.67 -8.46
CA GLN A 58 0.35 -11.61 -9.33
C GLN A 58 0.91 -10.23 -8.97
N PHE A 59 1.17 -9.96 -7.69
CA PHE A 59 1.79 -8.71 -7.20
C PHE A 59 3.05 -8.32 -7.99
N VAL A 60 3.89 -9.30 -8.33
CA VAL A 60 5.14 -9.05 -9.07
C VAL A 60 4.85 -8.44 -10.44
N THR A 61 3.84 -8.95 -11.13
CA THR A 61 3.46 -8.46 -12.46
C THR A 61 2.62 -7.19 -12.42
N ILE A 62 1.71 -7.08 -11.46
CA ILE A 62 0.72 -5.99 -11.40
C ILE A 62 1.32 -4.73 -10.80
N ASP A 63 2.13 -4.84 -9.74
CA ASP A 63 2.71 -3.68 -9.05
C ASP A 63 4.19 -3.52 -9.33
N VAL A 64 5.01 -4.55 -9.09
CA VAL A 64 6.49 -4.39 -9.15
C VAL A 64 6.95 -4.04 -10.57
N HIS A 65 6.58 -4.84 -11.57
CA HIS A 65 6.99 -4.58 -12.95
C HIS A 65 6.37 -3.30 -13.52
N TYR A 66 5.10 -3.06 -13.21
CA TYR A 66 4.39 -1.85 -13.63
C TYR A 66 5.08 -0.59 -13.10
N VAL A 67 5.37 -0.54 -11.79
CA VAL A 67 5.96 0.65 -11.19
C VAL A 67 7.43 0.83 -11.55
N MET A 68 8.18 -0.25 -11.79
CA MET A 68 9.55 -0.13 -12.33
C MET A 68 9.58 0.58 -13.68
N ALA A 69 8.58 0.35 -14.54
CA ALA A 69 8.49 1.04 -15.83
C ALA A 69 8.15 2.52 -15.67
N ILE A 70 7.24 2.86 -14.76
CA ILE A 70 6.86 4.25 -14.46
C ILE A 70 8.03 4.99 -13.80
N ASP A 71 8.68 4.37 -12.82
CA ASP A 71 9.75 4.98 -12.04
C ASP A 71 11.03 5.21 -12.85
N ALA A 72 11.18 4.53 -13.99
CA ALA A 72 12.26 4.75 -14.95
C ALA A 72 12.05 6.00 -15.83
N LEU A 73 10.86 6.61 -15.84
CA LEU A 73 10.58 7.81 -16.61
C LEU A 73 11.22 9.05 -15.98
N THR A 74 11.66 9.99 -16.82
CA THR A 74 12.17 11.29 -16.34
C THR A 74 11.11 12.14 -15.63
N SER A 75 9.83 11.85 -15.88
CA SER A 75 8.69 12.46 -15.20
C SER A 75 8.33 11.77 -13.89
N SER A 76 9.04 10.71 -13.48
CA SER A 76 8.87 10.10 -12.16
C SER A 76 9.29 11.08 -11.05
N HIS A 77 9.00 10.69 -9.82
CA HIS A 77 9.33 11.46 -8.64
C HIS A 77 9.75 10.59 -7.46
N PRO A 78 10.45 11.16 -6.45
CA PRO A 78 10.76 10.45 -5.21
C PRO A 78 9.49 10.01 -4.49
N ILE A 79 9.56 8.91 -3.73
CA ILE A 79 8.39 8.38 -3.02
C ILE A 79 7.89 9.28 -1.88
N SER A 80 8.80 10.08 -1.30
CA SER A 80 8.50 11.07 -0.27
C SER A 80 8.66 12.45 -0.86
N ILE A 81 7.57 13.21 -0.96
CA ILE A 81 7.55 14.58 -1.49
C ILE A 81 7.01 15.52 -0.43
N PRO A 82 7.70 16.65 -0.14
CA PRO A 82 7.13 17.71 0.67
C PRO A 82 5.96 18.37 -0.08
N VAL A 83 4.73 18.14 0.40
CA VAL A 83 3.54 18.87 -0.05
C VAL A 83 3.47 20.19 0.71
N GLN A 84 3.45 21.31 -0.02
CA GLN A 84 3.33 22.65 0.57
C GLN A 84 1.92 23.23 0.42
N HIS A 85 1.23 22.86 -0.66
CA HIS A 85 -0.13 23.32 -0.94
C HIS A 85 -1.09 22.14 -1.17
N PRO A 86 -2.35 22.19 -0.69
CA PRO A 86 -3.33 21.11 -0.88
C PRO A 86 -3.60 20.73 -2.35
N ASP A 87 -3.35 21.63 -3.30
CA ASP A 87 -3.58 21.34 -4.72
C ASP A 87 -2.55 20.34 -5.29
N GLU A 88 -1.38 20.22 -4.67
CA GLU A 88 -0.30 19.28 -5.01
C GLU A 88 -0.63 17.85 -4.56
N ILE A 89 -1.67 17.66 -3.74
CA ILE A 89 -2.06 16.36 -3.21
C ILE A 89 -2.41 15.37 -4.33
N ASN A 90 -3.07 15.84 -5.41
CA ASN A 90 -3.42 14.95 -6.52
C ASN A 90 -2.20 14.40 -7.26
N GLU A 91 -1.06 15.08 -7.19
CA GLU A 91 0.18 14.65 -7.85
C GLU A 91 0.83 13.46 -7.13
N ILE A 92 0.58 13.30 -5.83
CA ILE A 92 1.08 12.19 -5.03
C ILE A 92 0.08 11.03 -4.92
N PHE A 93 -1.14 11.17 -5.45
CA PHE A 93 -2.12 10.06 -5.56
C PHE A 93 -1.89 9.26 -6.85
N ASP A 94 -0.72 8.65 -6.96
CA ASP A 94 -0.23 8.06 -8.21
C ASP A 94 0.40 6.66 -8.03
N ALA A 95 0.87 6.06 -9.12
CA ALA A 95 1.49 4.73 -9.07
C ALA A 95 2.75 4.68 -8.18
N ILE A 96 3.46 5.79 -7.98
CA ILE A 96 4.63 5.83 -7.11
C ILE A 96 4.20 5.67 -5.64
N SER A 97 3.20 6.41 -5.16
CA SER A 97 2.76 6.28 -3.77
C SER A 97 2.16 4.91 -3.44
N TYR A 98 1.41 4.33 -4.37
CA TYR A 98 0.75 3.03 -4.19
C TYR A 98 1.68 1.86 -4.49
N SER A 99 2.04 1.67 -5.77
CA SER A 99 2.74 0.48 -6.24
C SER A 99 4.22 0.45 -5.82
N LYS A 100 4.93 1.59 -5.83
CA LYS A 100 6.33 1.64 -5.37
C LYS A 100 6.40 1.50 -3.87
N GLY A 101 5.48 2.16 -3.14
CA GLY A 101 5.33 2.02 -1.69
C GLY A 101 5.11 0.58 -1.27
N ALA A 102 4.12 -0.08 -1.86
CA ALA A 102 3.84 -1.50 -1.62
C ALA A 102 5.04 -2.39 -1.96
N SER A 103 5.71 -2.13 -3.08
CA SER A 103 6.89 -2.90 -3.51
C SER A 103 8.06 -2.79 -2.54
N ILE A 104 8.33 -1.58 -2.01
CA ILE A 104 9.35 -1.35 -1.00
C ILE A 104 8.98 -2.06 0.31
N ILE A 105 7.72 -1.98 0.73
CA ILE A 105 7.25 -2.63 1.96
C ILE A 105 7.38 -4.15 1.86
N ARG A 106 6.98 -4.74 0.71
CA ARG A 106 7.20 -6.17 0.41
C ARG A 106 8.69 -6.52 0.45
N MET A 107 9.54 -5.70 -0.15
CA MET A 107 10.99 -5.92 -0.11
C MET A 107 11.50 -5.94 1.34
N MET A 108 11.05 -5.00 2.17
CA MET A 108 11.40 -4.93 3.58
C MET A 108 10.89 -6.14 4.39
N SER A 109 9.68 -6.64 4.11
CA SER A 109 9.16 -7.83 4.80
C SER A 109 9.99 -9.08 4.49
N HIS A 110 10.46 -9.22 3.25
CA HIS A 110 11.38 -10.31 2.88
C HIS A 110 12.78 -10.11 3.48
N PHE A 111 13.31 -8.88 3.44
CA PHE A 111 14.64 -8.56 3.96
C PHE A 111 14.76 -8.79 5.47
N LEU A 112 13.75 -8.36 6.24
CA LEU A 112 13.74 -8.48 7.70
C LEU A 112 13.27 -9.85 8.19
N THR A 113 12.67 -10.66 7.32
CA THR A 113 11.78 -11.78 7.62
C THR A 113 10.44 -11.35 8.21
N GLU A 114 9.40 -12.15 7.94
CA GLU A 114 8.03 -11.86 8.34
C GLU A 114 7.87 -11.68 9.86
N ALA A 115 8.55 -12.50 10.67
CA ALA A 115 8.47 -12.40 12.12
C ALA A 115 8.98 -11.06 12.67
N THR A 116 10.13 -10.59 12.16
CA THR A 116 10.70 -9.29 12.55
C THR A 116 9.87 -8.15 12.01
N PHE A 117 9.42 -8.23 10.76
CA PHE A 117 8.58 -7.22 10.13
C PHE A 117 7.26 -7.04 10.91
N ASN A 118 6.55 -8.12 11.20
CA ASN A 118 5.28 -8.08 11.95
C ASN A 118 5.45 -7.52 13.36
N LYS A 119 6.57 -7.85 14.03
CA LYS A 119 6.92 -7.24 15.32
C LYS A 119 7.13 -5.73 15.20
N GLY A 120 7.86 -5.29 14.17
CA GLY A 120 8.10 -3.87 13.89
C GLY A 120 6.80 -3.10 13.66
N ILE A 121 5.92 -3.59 12.80
CA ILE A 121 4.60 -2.99 12.54
C ILE A 121 3.74 -2.96 13.80
N THR A 122 3.73 -4.05 14.57
CA THR A 122 2.96 -4.12 15.82
C THR A 122 3.43 -3.08 16.84
N ASN A 123 4.73 -2.81 16.92
CA ASN A 123 5.27 -1.77 17.79
C ASN A 123 4.91 -0.38 17.26
N TYR A 124 5.12 -0.14 15.96
CA TYR A 124 4.80 1.14 15.32
C TYR A 124 3.33 1.56 15.47
N LEU A 125 2.40 0.60 15.47
CA LEU A 125 0.96 0.87 15.65
C LEU A 125 0.52 1.05 17.12
N LYS A 126 1.39 0.73 18.09
CA LYS A 126 1.10 0.84 19.53
C LYS A 126 1.64 2.11 20.15
N ASP A 127 2.67 2.68 19.54
CA ASP A 127 3.28 3.96 19.94
C ASP A 127 2.42 5.14 19.48
#